data_AF-A0A7K7Z7A3-F1
#
_entry.id   AF-A0A7K7Z7A3-F1
#
_cell.length_a   1.000
_cell.length_b   1.000
_cell.length_c   1.000
_cell.angle_alpha   90.00
_cell.angle_beta   90.00
_cell.angle_gamma   90.00
#
_symmetry.space_group_name_H-M   'P 1'
#
loop_
_entity.id
_entity.type
_entity.pdbx_description
1 polymer ?
#
loop_
_entity_poly.entity_id
_entity_poly.type
_entity_poly.pdbx_seq_one_letter_code
_entity_poly.pdbx_strand_id
1 'polypeptide(L)'
;QVQCYKDHHCYNATDRRILNMFISICNDLRSLCQKLETVHPGDSVTNGLLEKCKVLLNDSNDLTAIRATFPHGVVNYLSLDEARNRYGGVVSLIPIVIDNMKEWITYTKRHLLYIVSRGCAMSKKETPTSQTPPAGHMAAQTSISKKNTVQLQEKDFQKYLAENQRPKQKAPWRPPGKH
;
A
#
# COMPACT_ATOMS: atom_id res chain seq x y z
N GLN A 1 -0.38 18.95 6.74
CA GLN A 1 -1.61 19.50 6.08
C GLN A 1 -2.92 19.23 6.84
N VAL A 2 -3.29 17.97 7.13
CA VAL A 2 -4.60 17.62 7.72
C VAL A 2 -4.85 18.20 9.11
N GLN A 3 -3.83 18.22 9.97
CA GLN A 3 -3.93 18.85 11.31
C GLN A 3 -4.28 20.33 11.21
N CYS A 4 -3.62 21.08 10.33
CA CYS A 4 -3.93 22.49 10.08
C CYS A 4 -5.38 22.67 9.59
N TYR A 5 -5.85 21.82 8.67
CA TYR A 5 -7.25 21.88 8.22
C TYR A 5 -8.24 21.64 9.36
N LYS A 6 -7.98 20.60 10.18
CA LYS A 6 -8.81 20.26 11.35
C LYS A 6 -8.93 21.43 12.32
N ASP A 7 -7.83 22.13 12.59
CA ASP A 7 -7.80 23.20 13.59
C ASP A 7 -8.53 24.47 13.12
N HIS A 8 -8.52 24.76 11.83
CA HIS A 8 -9.06 26.00 11.27
C HIS A 8 -10.43 25.88 10.58
N HIS A 9 -10.82 24.67 10.14
CA HIS A 9 -12.01 24.49 9.29
C HIS A 9 -13.02 23.46 9.81
N CYS A 10 -12.67 22.66 10.84
CA CYS A 10 -13.62 21.70 11.42
C CYS A 10 -14.30 22.27 12.67
N TYR A 11 -15.59 22.55 12.55
CA TYR A 11 -16.41 23.11 13.65
C TYR A 11 -17.28 22.05 14.35
N ASN A 12 -17.66 20.97 13.65
CA ASN A 12 -18.48 19.91 14.24
C ASN A 12 -17.63 18.77 14.83
N ALA A 13 -18.18 18.07 15.83
CA ALA A 13 -17.48 17.00 16.55
C ALA A 13 -17.23 15.76 15.68
N THR A 14 -18.12 15.48 14.72
CA THR A 14 -18.02 14.33 13.83
C THR A 14 -16.79 14.43 12.92
N ASP A 15 -16.61 15.56 12.25
CA ASP A 15 -15.47 15.80 11.36
C ASP A 15 -14.16 15.79 12.15
N ARG A 16 -14.13 16.41 13.33
CA ARG A 16 -12.97 16.37 14.23
C ARG A 16 -12.61 14.94 14.61
N ARG A 17 -13.61 14.12 14.97
CA ARG A 17 -13.41 12.69 15.27
C ARG A 17 -12.85 11.95 14.05
N ILE A 18 -13.41 12.15 12.86
CA ILE A 18 -12.96 11.48 11.63
C ILE A 18 -11.51 11.85 11.29
N LEU A 19 -11.16 13.14 11.32
CA LEU A 19 -9.79 13.59 11.04
C LEU A 19 -8.81 13.13 12.12
N ASN A 20 -9.22 13.07 13.39
CA ASN A 20 -8.40 12.49 14.45
C ASN A 20 -8.13 11.00 14.22
N MET A 21 -9.13 10.22 13.76
CA MET A 21 -8.91 8.82 13.39
C MET A 21 -7.89 8.70 12.25
N PHE A 22 -7.98 9.54 11.22
CA PHE A 22 -6.99 9.56 10.13
C PHE A 22 -5.57 9.87 10.63
N ILE A 23 -5.42 10.88 11.48
CA ILE A 23 -4.11 11.26 12.05
C ILE A 23 -3.55 10.12 12.91
N SER A 24 -4.39 9.47 13.73
CA SER A 24 -3.99 8.31 14.53
C SER A 24 -3.48 7.17 13.64
N ILE A 25 -4.19 6.85 12.56
CA ILE A 25 -3.77 5.82 11.61
C ILE A 25 -2.41 6.19 10.98
N CYS A 26 -2.20 7.45 10.59
CA CYS A 26 -0.91 7.88 10.06
C CYS A 26 0.23 7.72 11.07
N ASN A 27 -0.03 8.03 12.35
CA ASN A 27 0.94 7.83 13.42
C ASN A 27 1.26 6.34 13.63
N ASP A 28 0.25 5.48 13.62
CA ASP A 28 0.41 4.03 13.73
C ASP A 28 1.23 3.47 12.57
N LEU A 29 0.97 3.94 11.34
CA LEU A 29 1.73 3.58 10.14
C LEU A 29 3.19 4.06 10.24
N ARG A 30 3.46 5.27 10.75
CA ARG A 30 4.85 5.73 10.97
C ARG A 30 5.57 4.87 12.00
N SER A 31 4.91 4.55 13.11
CA SER A 31 5.48 3.65 14.13
C SER A 31 5.77 2.27 13.54
N LEU A 32 4.89 1.76 12.67
CA LEU A 32 5.13 0.51 11.96
C LEU A 32 6.36 0.61 11.05
N CYS A 33 6.53 1.69 10.27
CA CYS A 33 7.75 1.89 9.47
C CYS A 33 9.01 1.78 10.34
N GLN A 34 9.06 2.49 11.46
CA GLN A 34 10.19 2.47 12.38
C GLN A 34 10.47 1.05 12.92
N LYS A 35 9.42 0.31 13.29
CA LYS A 35 9.57 -1.08 13.72
C LYS A 35 10.12 -1.98 12.62
N LEU A 36 9.69 -1.82 11.37
CA LEU A 36 10.20 -2.61 10.25
C LEU A 36 11.71 -2.37 10.01
N GLU A 37 12.21 -1.15 10.23
CA GLU A 37 13.65 -0.84 10.15
C GLU A 37 14.47 -1.60 11.18
N THR A 38 13.92 -1.78 12.39
CA THR A 38 14.61 -2.54 13.44
C THR A 38 14.66 -4.04 13.16
N VAL A 39 13.77 -4.56 12.31
CA VAL A 39 13.66 -6.01 12.03
C VAL A 39 14.65 -6.47 10.95
N HIS A 40 15.01 -5.60 10.01
CA HIS A 40 15.91 -5.94 8.91
C HIS A 40 16.93 -4.82 8.72
N PRO A 41 18.25 -5.10 8.66
CA PRO A 41 19.31 -4.09 8.57
C PRO A 41 19.30 -3.27 7.25
N GLY A 42 18.28 -3.48 6.41
CA GLY A 42 18.03 -2.70 5.20
C GLY A 42 18.89 -3.14 4.02
N ASP A 43 18.25 -3.26 2.87
CA ASP A 43 18.87 -3.27 1.56
C ASP A 43 18.26 -2.15 0.71
N SER A 44 18.73 -1.95 -0.52
CA SER A 44 18.25 -0.85 -1.37
C SER A 44 16.74 -0.89 -1.63
N VAL A 45 16.16 -2.09 -1.72
CA VAL A 45 14.72 -2.28 -1.99
C VAL A 45 13.90 -1.99 -0.74
N THR A 46 14.23 -2.63 0.38
CA THR A 46 13.53 -2.45 1.66
C THR A 46 13.64 -1.02 2.17
N ASN A 47 14.82 -0.40 2.05
CA ASN A 47 15.01 1.01 2.40
C ASN A 47 14.20 1.93 1.48
N GLY A 48 14.20 1.67 0.17
CA GLY A 48 13.40 2.45 -0.78
C GLY A 48 11.90 2.42 -0.49
N LEU A 49 11.36 1.26 -0.09
CA LEU A 49 9.94 1.11 0.28
C LEU A 49 9.60 1.85 1.58
N LEU A 50 10.48 1.81 2.59
CA LEU A 50 10.26 2.51 3.85
C LEU A 50 10.42 4.02 3.70
N GLU A 51 11.39 4.49 2.92
CA GLU A 51 11.57 5.91 2.61
C GLU A 51 10.35 6.48 1.87
N LYS A 52 9.79 5.75 0.90
CA LYS A 52 8.51 6.12 0.28
C LYS A 52 7.40 6.29 1.32
N CYS A 53 7.26 5.37 2.26
CA CYS A 53 6.27 5.48 3.33
C CYS A 53 6.52 6.70 4.23
N LYS A 54 7.77 6.98 4.61
CA LYS A 54 8.12 8.12 5.45
C LYS A 54 7.82 9.45 4.77
N VAL A 55 8.18 9.59 3.49
CA VAL A 55 7.86 10.77 2.69
C VAL A 55 6.35 10.98 2.62
N LEU A 56 5.60 9.90 2.32
CA LEU A 56 4.14 9.95 2.24
C LEU A 56 3.48 10.38 3.55
N LEU A 57 3.97 9.86 4.68
CA LEU A 57 3.43 10.10 6.02
C LEU A 57 3.97 11.36 6.70
N ASN A 58 4.89 12.09 6.07
CA ASN A 58 5.45 13.31 6.63
C ASN A 58 4.36 14.38 6.81
N ASP A 59 4.35 15.08 7.94
CA ASP A 59 3.33 16.09 8.26
C ASP A 59 3.30 17.27 7.27
N SER A 60 4.44 17.52 6.62
CA SER A 60 4.64 18.56 5.60
C SER A 60 4.36 18.08 4.18
N ASN A 61 4.01 16.81 3.99
CA ASN A 61 3.71 16.28 2.67
C ASN A 61 2.46 16.93 2.08
N ASP A 62 2.52 17.27 0.79
CA ASP A 62 1.37 17.79 0.04
C ASP A 62 0.52 16.63 -0.47
N LEU A 63 -0.67 16.49 0.11
CA LEU A 63 -1.60 15.42 -0.24
C LEU A 63 -2.43 15.74 -1.50
N THR A 64 -2.33 16.96 -2.05
CA THR A 64 -3.26 17.46 -3.08
C THR A 64 -3.24 16.58 -4.34
N ALA A 65 -2.06 16.15 -4.79
CA ALA A 65 -1.90 15.32 -5.98
C ALA A 65 -1.96 13.80 -5.72
N ILE A 66 -1.95 13.35 -4.46
CA ILE A 66 -1.88 11.93 -4.13
C ILE A 66 -3.18 11.24 -4.53
N ARG A 67 -3.11 10.22 -5.38
CA ARG A 67 -4.27 9.42 -5.76
C ARG A 67 -3.91 7.95 -5.80
N ALA A 68 -4.65 7.15 -5.03
CA ALA A 68 -4.58 5.71 -5.09
C ALA A 68 -5.03 5.24 -6.47
N THR A 69 -4.20 4.43 -7.11
CA THR A 69 -4.51 3.78 -8.38
C THR A 69 -5.13 2.42 -8.13
N PHE A 70 -5.39 1.65 -9.20
CA PHE A 70 -5.77 0.25 -9.08
C PHE A 70 -4.83 -0.51 -8.11
N PRO A 71 -5.35 -1.37 -7.21
CA PRO A 71 -6.76 -1.79 -7.05
C PRO A 71 -7.61 -0.87 -6.15
N HIS A 72 -7.02 0.18 -5.58
CA HIS A 72 -7.65 1.04 -4.58
C HIS A 72 -8.30 2.30 -5.14
N GLY A 73 -8.41 2.43 -6.47
CA GLY A 73 -8.97 3.61 -7.13
C GLY A 73 -10.39 3.96 -6.66
N VAL A 74 -11.11 2.97 -6.11
CA VAL A 74 -12.45 3.15 -5.54
C VAL A 74 -12.54 4.21 -4.43
N VAL A 75 -11.48 4.41 -3.66
CA VAL A 75 -11.46 5.41 -2.59
C VAL A 75 -11.51 6.84 -3.11
N ASN A 76 -11.18 7.07 -4.39
CA ASN A 76 -11.18 8.39 -5.02
C ASN A 76 -12.52 8.81 -5.62
N TYR A 77 -13.53 7.93 -5.59
CA TYR A 77 -14.86 8.23 -6.14
C TYR A 77 -15.76 8.89 -5.10
N LEU A 78 -15.34 10.08 -4.68
CA LEU A 78 -16.12 10.93 -3.81
C LEU A 78 -17.18 11.67 -4.65
N SER A 79 -18.44 11.62 -4.21
CA SER A 79 -19.61 12.11 -4.97
C SER A 79 -19.58 13.61 -5.26
N LEU A 80 -18.84 14.38 -4.46
CA LEU A 80 -18.69 15.83 -4.62
C LEU A 80 -17.30 16.12 -5.20
N ASP A 81 -17.22 16.95 -6.25
CA ASP A 81 -15.94 17.36 -6.85
C ASP A 81 -15.04 18.05 -5.81
N GLU A 82 -15.63 18.87 -4.95
CA GLU A 82 -14.94 19.48 -3.82
C GLU A 82 -14.34 18.43 -2.88
N ALA A 83 -15.11 17.38 -2.55
CA ALA A 83 -14.61 16.30 -1.70
C ALA A 83 -13.49 15.52 -2.38
N ARG A 84 -13.62 15.23 -3.67
CA ARG A 84 -12.58 14.58 -4.48
C ARG A 84 -11.27 15.37 -4.48
N ASN A 85 -11.35 16.69 -4.58
CA ASN A 85 -10.18 17.56 -4.63
C ASN A 85 -9.57 17.80 -3.24
N ARG A 86 -10.39 17.93 -2.19
CA ARG A 86 -9.92 18.19 -0.82
C ARG A 86 -9.46 16.94 -0.06
N TYR A 87 -10.18 15.83 -0.24
CA TYR A 87 -9.98 14.63 0.56
C TYR A 87 -9.43 13.45 -0.24
N GLY A 88 -9.38 13.52 -1.58
CA GLY A 88 -8.86 12.44 -2.42
C GLY A 88 -7.47 11.97 -2.01
N GLY A 89 -6.57 12.89 -1.67
CA GLY A 89 -5.24 12.57 -1.13
C GLY A 89 -5.28 11.91 0.24
N VAL A 90 -6.13 12.40 1.13
CA VAL A 90 -6.29 11.88 2.50
C VAL A 90 -6.77 10.43 2.46
N VAL A 91 -7.83 10.14 1.69
CA VAL A 91 -8.38 8.78 1.60
C VAL A 91 -7.48 7.83 0.79
N SER A 92 -6.68 8.37 -0.13
CA SER A 92 -5.70 7.61 -0.91
C SER A 92 -4.45 7.22 -0.15
N LEU A 93 -4.04 8.00 0.85
CA LEU A 93 -2.77 7.82 1.53
C LEU A 93 -2.66 6.44 2.21
N ILE A 94 -3.73 6.04 2.93
CA ILE A 94 -3.77 4.81 3.71
C ILE A 94 -3.50 3.56 2.83
N PRO A 95 -4.27 3.29 1.77
CA PRO A 95 -4.03 2.09 0.95
C PRO A 95 -2.65 2.09 0.29
N ILE A 96 -2.14 3.25 -0.16
CA ILE A 96 -0.81 3.35 -0.78
C ILE A 96 0.28 2.94 0.21
N VAL A 97 0.24 3.49 1.43
CA VAL A 97 1.25 3.18 2.46
C VAL A 97 1.16 1.71 2.87
N ILE A 98 -0.05 1.18 3.06
CA ILE A 98 -0.26 -0.23 3.42
C ILE A 98 0.34 -1.16 2.34
N ASP A 99 0.19 -0.84 1.06
CA ASP A 99 0.72 -1.67 -0.01
C ASP A 99 2.26 -1.65 -0.06
N ASN A 100 2.89 -0.48 0.15
CA ASN A 100 4.36 -0.40 0.26
C ASN A 100 4.87 -1.25 1.43
N MET A 101 4.17 -1.25 2.58
CA MET A 101 4.53 -2.09 3.72
C MET A 101 4.32 -3.58 3.45
N LYS A 102 3.24 -3.96 2.77
CA LYS A 102 3.01 -5.35 2.35
C LYS A 102 4.10 -5.83 1.39
N GLU A 103 4.50 -4.98 0.45
CA GLU A 103 5.58 -5.28 -0.47
C GLU A 103 6.89 -5.47 0.29
N TRP A 104 7.18 -4.60 1.26
CA TRP A 104 8.33 -4.74 2.14
C TRP A 104 8.33 -6.09 2.85
N ILE A 105 7.21 -6.48 3.47
CA ILE A 105 7.09 -7.76 4.19
C ILE A 105 7.28 -8.94 3.23
N THR A 106 6.71 -8.86 2.03
CA THR A 106 6.78 -9.93 1.03
C THR A 106 8.20 -10.12 0.53
N TYR A 107 8.88 -9.01 0.25
CA TYR A 107 10.27 -9.00 -0.16
C TYR A 107 11.16 -9.58 0.95
N THR A 108 11.07 -9.05 2.17
CA THR A 108 11.88 -9.51 3.30
C THR A 108 11.65 -11.00 3.58
N LYS A 109 10.41 -11.50 3.53
CA LYS A 109 10.13 -12.94 3.68
C LYS A 109 10.81 -13.78 2.61
N ARG A 110 10.74 -13.36 1.34
CA ARG A 110 11.37 -14.09 0.23
C ARG A 110 12.88 -14.14 0.37
N HIS A 111 13.50 -13.02 0.73
CA HIS A 111 14.95 -12.90 0.82
C HIS A 111 15.53 -13.52 2.10
N LEU A 112 14.84 -13.42 3.24
CA LEU A 112 15.24 -14.13 4.46
C LEU A 112 15.13 -15.66 4.31
N LEU A 113 14.04 -16.17 3.72
CA LEU A 113 13.90 -17.61 3.46
C LEU A 113 14.95 -18.13 2.47
N TYR A 114 15.29 -17.35 1.43
CA TYR A 114 16.30 -17.74 0.45
C TYR A 114 17.71 -17.81 1.04
N ILE A 115 18.07 -16.86 1.91
CA ILE A 115 19.37 -16.87 2.60
C ILE A 115 19.51 -18.11 3.49
N VAL A 116 18.46 -18.45 4.24
CA VAL A 116 18.44 -19.64 5.11
C VAL A 116 18.56 -20.94 4.29
N SER A 117 17.90 -21.03 3.12
CA SER A 117 18.03 -22.20 2.24
C SER A 117 19.40 -22.34 1.57
N ARG A 118 20.10 -21.23 1.23
CA ARG A 118 21.46 -21.31 0.66
C ARG A 118 22.54 -21.62 1.68
N GLY A 119 22.37 -21.25 2.95
CA GLY A 119 23.33 -21.54 4.01
C GLY A 119 23.52 -23.02 4.33
N CYS A 120 22.58 -23.88 3.90
CA CYS A 120 22.62 -25.32 4.16
C CYS A 120 23.22 -26.16 3.01
N ALA A 121 23.55 -25.54 1.86
CA ALA A 121 23.99 -26.24 0.65
C ALA A 121 25.51 -26.23 0.43
N MET A 122 26.31 -26.08 1.48
CA MET A 122 27.77 -26.24 1.43
C MET A 122 28.22 -27.21 2.52
N SER A 123 27.94 -28.50 2.32
CA SER A 123 28.70 -29.54 3.01
C SER A 123 28.95 -30.73 2.08
N LYS A 124 30.24 -30.91 1.78
CA LYS A 124 30.96 -32.07 1.25
C LYS A 124 30.58 -32.59 -0.14
N LYS A 125 31.42 -32.20 -1.10
CA LYS A 125 31.69 -32.95 -2.33
C LYS A 125 32.47 -34.22 -1.93
N GLU A 126 31.76 -35.34 -1.77
CA GLU A 126 32.39 -36.66 -1.62
C GLU A 126 32.77 -37.25 -2.99
N THR A 127 33.92 -37.89 -3.02
CA THR A 127 34.54 -38.62 -4.14
C THR A 127 33.70 -39.86 -4.49
N PRO A 128 33.50 -40.22 -5.78
CA PRO A 128 32.60 -41.31 -6.14
C PRO A 128 33.27 -42.68 -6.05
N THR A 129 32.67 -43.61 -5.29
CA THR A 129 32.87 -45.05 -5.48
C THR A 129 31.52 -45.76 -5.57
N SER A 130 31.44 -46.56 -6.63
CA SER A 130 30.35 -47.40 -7.15
C SER A 130 29.62 -48.28 -6.12
N GLN A 131 28.29 -48.44 -6.26
CA GLN A 131 27.57 -49.74 -6.33
C GLN A 131 26.03 -49.58 -6.45
N THR A 132 25.41 -50.54 -7.14
CA THR A 132 24.05 -50.65 -7.71
C THR A 132 22.97 -51.17 -6.70
N PRO A 133 21.65 -51.31 -7.05
CA PRO A 133 20.47 -50.98 -6.19
C PRO A 133 19.77 -52.23 -5.60
N PRO A 134 18.61 -52.10 -4.89
CA PRO A 134 17.33 -52.40 -5.56
C PRO A 134 16.04 -51.70 -5.05
N ALA A 135 15.08 -51.64 -5.99
CA ALA A 135 13.60 -51.76 -5.94
C ALA A 135 12.77 -51.41 -4.69
N GLY A 136 11.70 -50.61 -4.90
CA GLY A 136 10.56 -50.47 -3.98
C GLY A 136 9.45 -49.56 -4.55
N HIS A 137 8.20 -49.96 -4.40
CA HIS A 137 7.00 -49.56 -5.14
C HIS A 137 6.27 -48.28 -4.66
N MET A 138 5.52 -47.67 -5.60
CA MET A 138 4.17 -47.05 -5.51
C MET A 138 3.87 -45.92 -4.50
N ALA A 139 3.44 -44.74 -4.99
CA ALA A 139 2.05 -44.23 -4.85
C ALA A 139 1.84 -42.79 -5.40
N ALA A 140 0.64 -42.62 -5.97
CA ALA A 140 -0.13 -41.45 -6.45
C ALA A 140 -0.14 -40.19 -5.53
N GLN A 141 -0.62 -38.98 -5.85
CA GLN A 141 -1.19 -38.28 -7.03
C GLN A 141 -1.28 -36.76 -6.68
N THR A 142 -1.12 -35.95 -7.72
CA THR A 142 -1.75 -34.68 -8.14
C THR A 142 -2.55 -33.73 -7.22
N SER A 143 -2.21 -32.44 -7.43
CA SER A 143 -3.04 -31.23 -7.62
C SER A 143 -3.91 -30.65 -6.49
N ILE A 144 -3.53 -29.43 -6.08
CA ILE A 144 -4.38 -28.51 -5.31
C ILE A 144 -4.96 -27.46 -6.27
N SER A 145 -6.27 -27.51 -6.47
CA SER A 145 -7.06 -26.50 -7.19
C SER A 145 -7.21 -25.24 -6.32
N LYS A 146 -6.89 -24.06 -6.89
CA LYS A 146 -7.25 -22.75 -6.31
C LYS A 146 -8.29 -22.09 -7.21
N LYS A 147 -9.53 -22.01 -6.74
CA LYS A 147 -10.53 -21.07 -7.23
C LYS A 147 -11.07 -20.30 -6.03
N ASN A 148 -10.97 -18.97 -6.10
CA ASN A 148 -11.94 -18.01 -5.59
C ASN A 148 -11.48 -16.61 -6.04
N THR A 149 -11.91 -16.22 -7.24
CA THR A 149 -11.79 -14.86 -7.76
C THR A 149 -13.19 -14.24 -7.67
N VAL A 150 -13.37 -13.28 -6.77
CA VAL A 150 -14.58 -12.44 -6.74
C VAL A 150 -14.43 -11.40 -7.83
N GLN A 151 -15.27 -11.46 -8.87
CA GLN A 151 -15.33 -10.46 -9.93
C GLN A 151 -16.20 -9.29 -9.47
N LEU A 152 -15.61 -8.10 -9.36
CA LEU A 152 -16.34 -6.85 -9.13
C LEU A 152 -16.85 -6.33 -10.48
N GLN A 153 -18.16 -6.15 -10.62
CA GLN A 153 -18.83 -5.78 -11.86
C GLN A 153 -18.49 -4.34 -12.29
N GLU A 154 -17.68 -4.23 -13.35
CA GLU A 154 -17.25 -2.98 -13.99
C GLU A 154 -18.40 -2.12 -14.57
N LYS A 155 -19.57 -2.73 -14.78
CA LYS A 155 -20.76 -2.07 -15.36
C LYS A 155 -21.42 -1.06 -14.44
N ASP A 156 -21.41 -1.31 -13.13
CA ASP A 156 -22.00 -0.36 -12.17
C ASP A 156 -21.13 0.89 -12.04
N PHE A 157 -19.81 0.73 -12.26
CA PHE A 157 -18.82 1.80 -12.21
C PHE A 157 -19.00 2.86 -13.29
N GLN A 158 -19.30 2.41 -14.52
CA GLN A 158 -19.54 3.27 -15.69
C GLN A 158 -20.78 4.16 -15.51
N LYS A 159 -21.83 3.64 -14.85
CA LYS A 159 -23.09 4.37 -14.64
C LYS A 159 -22.92 5.60 -13.74
N TYR A 160 -22.12 5.49 -12.68
CA TYR A 160 -21.84 6.60 -11.76
C TYR A 160 -20.96 7.70 -12.38
N LEU A 161 -20.08 7.35 -13.32
CA LEU A 161 -19.22 8.32 -14.04
C LEU A 161 -20.00 9.18 -15.04
N ALA A 162 -21.02 8.61 -15.67
CA ALA A 162 -21.85 9.31 -16.65
C ALA A 162 -22.77 10.38 -16.01
N GLU A 163 -23.23 10.15 -14.78
CA GLU A 163 -24.23 11.01 -14.12
C GLU A 163 -23.66 12.31 -13.53
N ASN A 164 -22.34 12.42 -13.37
CA ASN A 164 -21.67 13.57 -12.72
C ASN A 164 -21.09 14.63 -13.69
N GLN A 165 -21.42 14.58 -14.98
CA GLN A 165 -20.97 15.59 -15.94
C GLN A 165 -21.91 16.81 -15.95
N ARG A 166 -21.79 17.68 -14.93
CA ARG A 166 -22.33 19.05 -14.97
C ARG A 166 -21.21 20.05 -15.35
N PRO A 167 -21.55 21.17 -16.01
CA PRO A 167 -20.55 22.04 -16.66
C PRO A 167 -19.55 22.65 -15.66
N LYS A 168 -18.28 22.60 -16.06
CA LYS A 168 -17.10 23.05 -15.32
C LYS A 168 -17.20 24.54 -14.96
N GLN A 169 -17.55 24.85 -13.71
CA GLN A 169 -17.29 26.17 -13.15
C GLN A 169 -15.84 26.24 -12.64
N LYS A 170 -15.20 27.40 -12.84
CA LYS A 170 -13.79 27.65 -12.49
C LYS A 170 -13.55 27.41 -10.99
N ALA A 171 -12.47 26.70 -10.65
CA ALA A 171 -12.08 26.42 -9.29
C ALA A 171 -11.73 27.72 -8.52
N PRO A 172 -12.20 27.92 -7.27
CA PRO A 172 -12.11 29.22 -6.59
C PRO A 172 -10.72 29.62 -6.08
N TRP A 173 -9.66 28.82 -6.28
CA TRP A 173 -8.40 29.02 -5.57
C TRP A 173 -7.18 28.93 -6.50
N ARG A 174 -6.67 30.09 -6.92
CA ARG A 174 -5.25 30.29 -7.24
C ARG A 174 -4.67 31.21 -6.16
N PRO A 175 -3.49 30.92 -5.58
CA PRO A 175 -2.82 31.89 -4.73
C PRO A 175 -2.43 33.12 -5.58
N PRO A 176 -2.52 34.35 -5.05
CA PRO A 176 -2.10 35.54 -5.79
C PRO A 176 -0.61 35.44 -6.11
N GLY A 177 -0.27 35.45 -7.40
CA GLY A 177 1.10 35.64 -7.85
C GLY A 177 1.57 37.04 -7.48
N LYS A 178 2.77 37.14 -6.93
CA LYS A 178 3.45 38.39 -6.61
C LYS A 178 3.66 39.18 -7.91
N HIS A 179 3.29 40.46 -7.89
CA HIS A 179 3.69 41.46 -8.89
C HIS A 179 5.18 41.77 -8.76
#